data_AF-A0AAN6ZCZ2-F1
#
_entry.id   AF-A0AAN6ZCZ2-F1
#
_cell.length_a   1.000
_cell.length_b   1.000
_cell.length_c   1.000
_cell.angle_alpha   90.00
_cell.angle_beta   90.00
_cell.angle_gamma   90.00
#
_symmetry.space_group_name_H-M   'P 1'
#
loop_
_entity.id
_entity.type
_entity.pdbx_description
1 polymer ?
#
loop_
_entity_poly.entity_id
_entity_poly.type
_entity_poly.pdbx_seq_one_letter_code
_entity_poly.pdbx_strand_id
1 'polypeptide(L)'
;MASRRPTLRLFAQCKKRSQLSTPSVSTANCNARRALSTFPASGRPSQAFARYLGLAACGLLVAVPFAYKMAIDEPLKMDTPTLAEIDQQLKTEQGVSELSPMRLRMEKFVKEQQKEIVRALEEVDGTKFRVDEWQRKEGGGGITCVLQDGKVFEKAGVGVSVVYGTLPKPAILKMRANHKNIADEDAIPESLEFFAAGLSLVVHPKNPMAPTVHLNYRYFETAKEDGSSGAWWFGGGCDLTPSYLFDEDAIQFHRAVKDVCDKHDKDYYPRFKKWCDEYFYNKHRGEARGIGGIFFDDLDESVSDRENLFAFIQDALKSYIPTYVPIVNRRKDMPFTEQEKEWQQIRRGKYVEFNLVHDRGTAFGLNTPGARVESILMSLPLTASWKYMYEPEPKSREARLVEVLRNPKEWV
;
A
#
# COMPACT_ATOMS: atom_id res chain seq x y z
N MET A 1 38.40 -38.81 30.17
CA MET A 1 38.81 -39.41 28.89
C MET A 1 38.26 -38.51 27.78
N ALA A 2 39.05 -37.54 27.32
CA ALA A 2 39.82 -37.55 26.05
C ALA A 2 38.91 -37.32 24.83
N SER A 3 38.78 -36.07 24.37
CA SER A 3 39.56 -35.40 23.29
C SER A 3 39.07 -35.83 21.88
N ARG A 4 38.85 -34.94 20.92
CA ARG A 4 39.86 -34.13 20.22
C ARG A 4 39.26 -32.96 19.44
N ARG A 5 40.02 -31.85 19.43
CA ARG A 5 40.01 -30.75 18.44
C ARG A 5 40.52 -31.22 17.07
N PRO A 6 40.49 -30.32 16.07
CA PRO A 6 41.77 -29.87 15.54
C PRO A 6 41.90 -28.34 15.44
N THR A 7 43.01 -27.84 15.98
CA THR A 7 43.77 -26.63 15.58
C THR A 7 44.62 -26.98 14.34
N LEU A 8 45.23 -26.12 13.50
CA LEU A 8 46.05 -24.91 13.69
C LEU A 8 46.61 -24.56 12.26
N ARG A 9 46.65 -23.31 11.75
CA ARG A 9 47.84 -22.43 11.53
C ARG A 9 47.45 -21.40 10.45
N LEU A 10 47.46 -20.07 10.65
CA LEU A 10 48.57 -19.11 10.82
C LEU A 10 49.64 -19.16 9.71
N PHE A 11 49.61 -18.16 8.82
CA PHE A 11 50.82 -17.50 8.30
C PHE A 11 50.51 -16.02 8.00
N ALA A 12 51.17 -15.15 8.77
CA ALA A 12 51.46 -13.77 8.41
C ALA A 12 52.95 -13.70 8.06
N GLN A 13 53.33 -13.04 6.96
CA GLN A 13 54.38 -12.00 6.91
C GLN A 13 54.86 -11.63 5.48
N CYS A 14 54.70 -10.33 5.18
CA CYS A 14 55.76 -9.37 4.80
C CYS A 14 56.23 -9.16 3.33
N LYS A 15 56.19 -7.87 2.96
CA LYS A 15 57.13 -7.06 2.14
C LYS A 15 57.19 -7.25 0.61
N LYS A 16 56.85 -6.15 -0.11
CA LYS A 16 57.85 -5.25 -0.73
C LYS A 16 57.22 -3.94 -1.24
N ARG A 17 58.08 -2.94 -1.42
CA ARG A 17 57.91 -1.49 -1.49
C ARG A 17 58.60 -1.01 -2.78
N SER A 18 57.99 -0.08 -3.53
CA SER A 18 58.62 0.82 -4.53
C SER A 18 57.53 1.79 -5.00
N GLN A 19 57.41 3.05 -4.55
CA GLN A 19 58.20 4.26 -4.85
C GLN A 19 58.46 4.56 -6.33
N LEU A 20 58.22 5.84 -6.67
CA LEU A 20 58.58 6.69 -7.85
C LEU A 20 57.31 7.25 -8.53
N SER A 21 57.13 8.53 -8.83
CA SER A 21 57.88 9.77 -8.59
C SER A 21 57.05 10.95 -9.14
N THR A 22 57.04 12.08 -8.43
CA THR A 22 56.66 13.41 -8.94
C THR A 22 57.69 13.96 -9.91
N PRO A 23 57.32 14.95 -10.75
CA PRO A 23 58.24 16.03 -11.07
C PRO A 23 57.66 17.40 -10.68
N SER A 24 58.44 18.11 -9.89
CA SER A 24 58.44 19.56 -9.71
C SER A 24 59.65 20.14 -10.46
N VAL A 25 59.48 21.25 -11.19
CA VAL A 25 60.54 22.17 -11.63
C VAL A 25 59.90 23.56 -11.66
N SER A 26 60.14 24.43 -10.69
CA SER A 26 61.28 25.34 -10.48
C SER A 26 61.23 26.64 -11.31
N THR A 27 61.06 27.72 -10.55
CA THR A 27 61.30 29.16 -10.77
C THR A 27 62.61 29.54 -11.45
N ALA A 28 62.65 30.69 -12.16
CA ALA A 28 63.38 31.91 -11.72
C ALA A 28 63.43 33.05 -12.77
N ASN A 29 63.06 34.25 -12.30
CA ASN A 29 63.60 35.60 -12.51
C ASN A 29 64.04 36.11 -13.89
N CYS A 30 63.59 37.35 -14.20
CA CYS A 30 64.52 38.40 -14.62
C CYS A 30 64.01 39.81 -14.23
N ASN A 31 64.86 40.54 -13.50
CA ASN A 31 64.73 41.96 -13.15
C ASN A 31 65.17 42.83 -14.34
N ALA A 32 64.54 44.00 -14.54
CA ALA A 32 65.19 45.15 -15.16
C ALA A 32 64.64 46.46 -14.61
N ARG A 33 65.57 47.33 -14.17
CA ARG A 33 65.35 48.65 -13.56
C ARG A 33 65.20 49.75 -14.62
N ARG A 34 64.39 50.76 -14.27
CA ARG A 34 64.35 52.20 -14.62
C ARG A 34 65.23 52.73 -15.77
N ALA A 35 64.59 53.50 -16.66
CA ALA A 35 65.12 54.75 -17.21
C ALA A 35 64.00 55.80 -17.30
N LEU A 36 64.31 57.04 -16.91
CA LEU A 36 63.43 58.21 -16.93
C LEU A 36 63.31 58.78 -18.36
N SER A 37 62.15 59.36 -18.68
CA SER A 37 62.08 60.54 -19.54
C SER A 37 60.89 61.44 -19.14
N THR A 38 61.09 62.74 -19.35
CA THR A 38 60.40 63.91 -18.82
C THR A 38 59.11 64.31 -19.57
N PHE A 39 58.25 65.06 -18.87
CA PHE A 39 56.96 65.69 -19.24
C PHE A 39 56.95 66.49 -20.58
N PRO A 40 55.75 66.78 -21.15
CA PRO A 40 55.04 68.01 -20.77
C PRO A 40 53.55 67.81 -20.43
N ALA A 41 53.08 68.72 -19.59
CA ALA A 41 51.68 68.92 -19.20
C ALA A 41 50.83 69.45 -20.36
N SER A 42 49.56 69.05 -20.43
CA SER A 42 48.38 69.91 -20.66
C SER A 42 47.15 69.06 -21.02
N GLY A 43 46.02 69.32 -20.35
CA GLY A 43 44.73 68.73 -20.72
C GLY A 43 43.76 68.64 -19.55
N ARG A 44 42.89 69.64 -19.40
CA ARG A 44 41.78 69.68 -18.43
C ARG A 44 40.92 68.40 -18.55
N PRO A 45 40.46 67.78 -17.45
CA PRO A 45 39.45 66.73 -17.55
C PRO A 45 38.10 67.37 -17.95
N SER A 46 37.47 66.80 -18.96
CA SER A 46 36.15 67.23 -19.46
C SER A 46 35.05 66.90 -18.46
N GLN A 47 33.98 67.70 -18.48
CA GLN A 47 32.75 67.59 -17.67
C GLN A 47 31.99 66.25 -17.81
N ALA A 48 32.50 65.27 -18.57
CA ALA A 48 31.86 63.97 -18.76
C ALA A 48 32.12 63.00 -17.60
N PHE A 49 33.24 63.10 -16.88
CA PHE A 49 33.61 62.10 -15.86
C PHE A 49 32.82 62.26 -14.54
N ALA A 50 32.38 63.48 -14.20
CA ALA A 50 31.63 63.75 -12.98
C ALA A 50 30.16 63.28 -13.05
N ARG A 51 29.60 63.11 -14.25
CA ARG A 51 28.22 62.63 -14.44
C ARG A 51 28.08 61.11 -14.31
N TYR A 52 29.13 60.35 -14.64
CA TYR A 52 29.11 58.88 -14.51
C TYR A 52 29.30 58.40 -13.06
N LEU A 53 30.07 59.12 -12.23
CA LEU A 53 30.18 58.79 -10.80
C LEU A 53 28.89 59.08 -10.02
N GLY A 54 28.14 60.14 -10.37
CA GLY A 54 26.85 60.46 -9.72
C GLY A 54 25.75 59.44 -10.02
N LEU A 55 25.68 58.93 -11.26
CA LEU A 55 24.72 57.90 -11.66
C LEU A 55 25.06 56.51 -11.07
N ALA A 56 26.34 56.17 -10.96
CA ALA A 56 26.77 54.93 -10.31
C ALA A 56 26.51 54.93 -8.79
N ALA A 57 26.73 56.07 -8.12
CA ALA A 57 26.47 56.22 -6.68
C ALA A 57 24.97 56.19 -6.34
N CYS A 58 24.11 56.82 -7.14
CA CYS A 58 22.65 56.74 -6.95
C CYS A 58 22.09 55.34 -7.28
N GLY A 59 22.64 54.66 -8.29
CA GLY A 59 22.26 53.28 -8.62
C GLY A 59 22.55 52.29 -7.48
N LEU A 60 23.71 52.42 -6.82
CA LEU A 60 24.08 51.62 -5.65
C LEU A 60 23.22 51.94 -4.41
N LEU A 61 22.85 53.21 -4.19
CA LEU A 61 22.02 53.62 -3.05
C LEU A 61 20.54 53.21 -3.17
N VAL A 62 20.04 52.93 -4.37
CA VAL A 62 18.67 52.41 -4.58
C VAL A 62 18.67 50.89 -4.74
N ALA A 63 19.69 50.31 -5.39
CA ALA A 63 19.79 48.87 -5.57
C ALA A 63 20.07 48.12 -4.28
N VAL A 64 20.84 48.68 -3.34
CA VAL A 64 21.15 48.00 -2.07
C VAL A 64 19.93 47.91 -1.16
N PRO A 65 19.14 48.97 -0.91
CA PRO A 65 17.90 48.86 -0.14
C PRO A 65 16.85 48.00 -0.85
N PHE A 66 16.78 48.02 -2.18
CA PHE A 66 15.83 47.20 -2.94
C PHE A 66 16.22 45.71 -2.92
N ALA A 67 17.50 45.38 -3.08
CA ALA A 67 18.01 44.01 -2.94
C ALA A 67 17.95 43.52 -1.49
N TYR A 68 18.19 44.40 -0.51
CA TYR A 68 17.98 44.12 0.92
C TYR A 68 16.51 43.87 1.19
N LYS A 69 15.59 44.69 0.66
CA LYS A 69 14.15 44.48 0.79
C LYS A 69 13.68 43.20 0.09
N MET A 70 14.19 42.87 -1.10
CA MET A 70 13.91 41.58 -1.76
C MET A 70 14.50 40.38 -1.02
N ALA A 71 15.62 40.54 -0.32
CA ALA A 71 16.23 39.46 0.47
C ALA A 71 15.59 39.27 1.86
N ILE A 72 14.75 40.20 2.31
CA ILE A 72 14.09 40.17 3.63
C ILE A 72 12.56 40.01 3.50
N ASP A 73 11.97 40.40 2.37
CA ASP A 73 10.54 40.23 2.04
C ASP A 73 10.24 38.94 1.27
N GLU A 74 11.22 38.08 0.95
CA GLU A 74 10.89 36.67 0.76
C GLU A 74 10.79 36.06 2.16
N PRO A 75 9.56 35.86 2.70
CA PRO A 75 9.45 34.97 3.85
C PRO A 75 10.11 33.67 3.39
N LEU A 76 11.09 33.19 4.15
CA LEU A 76 11.48 31.79 4.13
C LEU A 76 10.17 31.01 4.27
N LYS A 77 9.58 30.60 3.14
CA LYS A 77 8.55 29.58 3.11
C LYS A 77 9.29 28.33 3.53
N MET A 78 9.39 28.13 4.84
CA MET A 78 9.66 26.81 5.38
C MET A 78 8.48 25.99 4.89
N ASP A 79 8.72 25.15 3.88
CA ASP A 79 7.72 24.22 3.42
C ASP A 79 7.20 23.46 4.65
N THR A 80 5.90 23.58 4.92
CA THR A 80 5.27 22.85 6.02
C THR A 80 5.55 21.36 5.78
N PRO A 81 6.07 20.63 6.77
CA PRO A 81 6.38 19.22 6.58
C PRO A 81 5.11 18.47 6.18
N THR A 82 5.22 17.62 5.18
CA THR A 82 4.13 16.76 4.73
C THR A 82 3.72 15.79 5.82
N LEU A 83 2.48 15.28 5.76
CA LEU A 83 2.01 14.25 6.70
C LEU A 83 2.95 13.03 6.77
N ALA A 84 3.54 12.65 5.63
CA ALA A 84 4.50 11.56 5.54
C ALA A 84 5.81 11.84 6.32
N GLU A 85 6.32 13.07 6.25
CA GLU A 85 7.52 13.49 6.96
C GLU A 85 7.28 13.56 8.47
N ILE A 86 6.13 14.10 8.89
CA ILE A 86 5.71 14.13 10.30
C ILE A 86 5.65 12.72 10.87
N ASP A 87 4.93 11.81 10.20
CA ASP A 87 4.78 10.43 10.66
C ASP A 87 6.12 9.67 10.64
N GLN A 88 7.01 9.95 9.69
CA GLN A 88 8.35 9.37 9.64
C GLN A 88 9.26 9.87 10.77
N GLN A 89 9.17 11.15 11.13
CA GLN A 89 9.88 11.72 12.26
C GLN A 89 9.40 11.12 13.58
N LEU A 90 8.08 11.05 13.79
CA LEU A 90 7.48 10.42 14.98
C LEU A 90 7.94 8.97 15.15
N LYS A 91 7.94 8.18 14.06
CA LYS A 91 8.45 6.80 14.06
C LYS A 91 9.91 6.71 14.49
N THR A 92 10.74 7.65 14.05
CA THR A 92 12.19 7.65 14.30
C THR A 92 12.52 8.08 15.74
N GLU A 93 11.82 9.08 16.26
CA GLU A 93 12.10 9.67 17.58
C GLU A 93 11.46 8.90 18.74
N GLN A 94 10.21 8.46 18.57
CA GLN A 94 9.39 7.92 19.68
C GLN A 94 9.03 6.44 19.48
N GLY A 95 9.24 5.90 18.28
CA GLY A 95 8.73 4.59 17.90
C GLY A 95 7.20 4.56 17.78
N VAL A 96 6.62 3.36 17.66
CA VAL A 96 5.17 3.17 17.55
C VAL A 96 4.64 2.50 18.84
N SER A 97 3.77 3.22 19.54
CA SER A 97 3.11 2.82 20.79
C SER A 97 1.58 2.93 20.68
N GLU A 98 0.85 2.54 21.71
CA GLU A 98 -0.62 2.70 21.77
C GLU A 98 -1.06 4.17 21.78
N LEU A 99 -0.18 5.10 22.15
CA LEU A 99 -0.45 6.54 22.14
C LEU A 99 -0.11 7.20 20.79
N SER A 100 0.52 6.47 19.87
CA SER A 100 0.83 6.98 18.54
C SER A 100 -0.45 7.20 17.73
N PRO A 101 -0.44 8.11 16.73
CA PRO A 101 -1.55 8.30 15.81
C PRO A 101 -2.02 6.96 15.21
N MET A 102 -3.34 6.85 14.97
CA MET A 102 -3.95 5.62 14.45
C MET A 102 -3.28 5.16 13.14
N ARG A 103 -2.82 6.10 12.31
CA ARG A 103 -2.06 5.83 11.08
C ARG A 103 -0.83 4.93 11.32
N LEU A 104 -0.01 5.26 12.33
CA LEU A 104 1.19 4.51 12.67
C LEU A 104 0.87 3.14 13.28
N ARG A 105 -0.17 3.09 14.13
CA ARG A 105 -0.64 1.84 14.76
C ARG A 105 -1.20 0.88 13.70
N MET A 106 -1.99 1.38 12.77
CA MET A 106 -2.51 0.62 11.64
C MET A 106 -1.38 0.14 10.72
N GLU A 107 -0.43 1.00 10.33
CA GLU A 107 0.74 0.61 9.52
C GLU A 107 1.51 -0.55 10.16
N LYS A 108 1.82 -0.44 11.46
CA LYS A 108 2.51 -1.49 12.21
C LYS A 108 1.70 -2.78 12.21
N PHE A 109 0.43 -2.69 12.55
CA PHE A 109 -0.46 -3.83 12.67
C PHE A 109 -0.57 -4.62 11.34
N VAL A 110 -0.83 -3.96 10.21
CA VAL A 110 -0.95 -4.66 8.92
C VAL A 110 0.35 -5.30 8.46
N LYS A 111 1.50 -4.66 8.73
CA LYS A 111 2.82 -5.23 8.40
C LYS A 111 3.14 -6.47 9.25
N GLU A 112 2.76 -6.46 10.53
CA GLU A 112 2.91 -7.61 11.41
C GLU A 112 1.99 -8.77 10.95
N GLN A 113 0.72 -8.48 10.66
CA GLN A 113 -0.22 -9.50 10.20
C GLN A 113 0.17 -10.09 8.83
N GLN A 114 0.72 -9.29 7.91
CA GLN A 114 1.25 -9.82 6.65
C GLN A 114 2.32 -10.89 6.89
N LYS A 115 3.26 -10.65 7.82
CA LYS A 115 4.32 -11.61 8.14
C LYS A 115 3.76 -12.92 8.69
N GLU A 116 2.80 -12.83 9.62
CA GLU A 116 2.13 -14.00 10.20
C GLU A 116 1.34 -14.80 9.14
N ILE A 117 0.58 -14.09 8.28
CA ILE A 117 -0.19 -14.72 7.20
C ILE A 117 0.74 -15.39 6.18
N VAL A 118 1.78 -14.69 5.72
CA VAL A 118 2.76 -15.25 4.78
C VAL A 118 3.39 -16.50 5.37
N ARG A 119 3.85 -16.44 6.63
CA ARG A 119 4.42 -17.60 7.31
C ARG A 119 3.44 -18.78 7.35
N ALA A 120 2.20 -18.55 7.77
CA ALA A 120 1.19 -19.61 7.85
C ALA A 120 0.90 -20.25 6.48
N LEU A 121 0.84 -19.44 5.41
CA LEU A 121 0.65 -19.95 4.05
C LEU A 121 1.88 -20.72 3.54
N GLU A 122 3.10 -20.26 3.83
CA GLU A 122 4.33 -20.99 3.52
C GLU A 122 4.41 -22.33 4.23
N GLU A 123 3.95 -22.42 5.49
CA GLU A 123 3.90 -23.67 6.25
C GLU A 123 2.92 -24.67 5.63
N VAL A 124 1.78 -24.21 5.10
CA VAL A 124 0.80 -25.06 4.40
C VAL A 124 1.32 -25.51 3.03
N ASP A 125 1.94 -24.62 2.25
CA ASP A 125 2.39 -24.93 0.89
C ASP A 125 3.73 -25.69 0.86
N GLY A 126 4.66 -25.33 1.74
CA GLY A 126 6.05 -25.76 1.72
C GLY A 126 6.92 -25.02 0.68
N THR A 127 6.44 -23.91 0.12
CA THR A 127 7.16 -23.02 -0.81
C THR A 127 7.21 -21.61 -0.24
N LYS A 128 8.27 -20.84 -0.56
CA LYS A 128 8.47 -19.47 -0.07
C LYS A 128 7.81 -18.42 -0.96
N PHE A 129 7.32 -17.34 -0.35
CA PHE A 129 6.85 -16.16 -1.09
C PHE A 129 8.04 -15.36 -1.62
N ARG A 130 7.87 -14.79 -2.82
CA ARG A 130 8.70 -13.69 -3.30
C ARG A 130 8.20 -12.40 -2.65
N VAL A 131 9.09 -11.73 -1.92
CA VAL A 131 8.81 -10.45 -1.27
C VAL A 131 9.35 -9.32 -2.15
N ASP A 132 8.52 -8.32 -2.43
CA ASP A 132 8.86 -7.16 -3.22
C ASP A 132 8.46 -5.88 -2.47
N GLU A 133 9.45 -5.14 -1.98
CA GLU A 133 9.27 -3.87 -1.28
C GLU A 133 9.40 -2.72 -2.27
N TRP A 134 8.46 -1.78 -2.22
CA TRP A 134 8.41 -0.66 -3.15
C TRP A 134 8.01 0.62 -2.42
N GLN A 135 8.41 1.75 -2.98
CA GLN A 135 8.17 3.08 -2.44
C GLN A 135 7.47 3.97 -3.48
N ARG A 136 6.81 5.01 -3.00
CA ARG A 136 6.16 6.02 -3.84
C ARG A 136 6.87 7.35 -3.73
N LYS A 137 6.87 8.12 -4.83
CA LYS A 137 7.39 9.49 -4.84
C LYS A 137 6.57 10.41 -3.94
N GLU A 138 5.26 10.19 -3.88
CA GLU A 138 4.34 11.00 -3.08
C GLU A 138 4.34 10.64 -1.58
N GLY A 139 5.16 9.68 -1.16
CA GLY A 139 5.26 9.22 0.22
C GLY A 139 4.64 7.85 0.47
N GLY A 140 5.27 7.08 1.36
CA GLY A 140 4.89 5.71 1.67
C GLY A 140 5.41 4.69 0.64
N GLY A 141 4.63 3.63 0.42
CA GLY A 141 5.03 2.46 -0.35
C GLY A 141 4.19 1.23 -0.03
N GLY A 142 4.80 0.07 -0.18
CA GLY A 142 4.15 -1.19 0.16
C GLY A 142 5.09 -2.39 0.13
N ILE A 143 4.56 -3.51 0.57
CA ILE A 143 5.22 -4.82 0.55
C ILE A 143 4.27 -5.76 -0.16
N THR A 144 4.69 -6.29 -1.30
CA THR A 144 3.92 -7.24 -2.10
C THR A 144 4.57 -8.61 -1.98
N CYS A 145 3.88 -9.55 -1.31
CA CYS A 145 4.31 -10.93 -1.21
C CYS A 145 3.52 -11.78 -2.19
N VAL A 146 4.20 -12.44 -3.14
CA VAL A 146 3.57 -13.34 -4.12
C VAL A 146 4.20 -14.73 -4.06
N LEU A 147 3.36 -15.75 -3.96
CA LEU A 147 3.69 -17.15 -4.22
C LEU A 147 2.97 -17.57 -5.49
N GLN A 148 3.69 -18.20 -6.41
CA GLN A 148 3.14 -18.71 -7.66
C GLN A 148 3.68 -20.11 -7.92
N ASP A 149 2.88 -20.96 -8.56
CA ASP A 149 3.24 -22.32 -8.92
C ASP A 149 3.63 -23.19 -7.71
N GLY A 150 2.99 -22.95 -6.56
CA GLY A 150 3.18 -23.71 -5.33
C GLY A 150 2.56 -25.11 -5.36
N LYS A 151 2.76 -25.86 -4.28
CA LYS A 151 2.25 -27.23 -4.16
C LYS A 151 0.76 -27.25 -3.85
N VAL A 152 0.32 -26.34 -2.99
CA VAL A 152 -1.06 -26.22 -2.50
C VAL A 152 -1.72 -24.99 -3.11
N PHE A 153 -1.01 -23.87 -3.17
CA PHE A 153 -1.48 -22.62 -3.74
C PHE A 153 -0.90 -22.45 -5.14
N GLU A 154 -1.77 -22.39 -6.14
CA GLU A 154 -1.35 -22.13 -7.51
C GLU A 154 -0.91 -20.67 -7.67
N LYS A 155 -1.59 -19.77 -6.97
CA LYS A 155 -1.16 -18.37 -6.79
C LYS A 155 -1.71 -17.84 -5.48
N ALA A 156 -0.86 -17.19 -4.70
CA ALA A 156 -1.25 -16.50 -3.47
C ALA A 156 -0.58 -15.13 -3.42
N GLY A 157 -1.36 -14.12 -3.05
CA GLY A 157 -0.92 -12.76 -2.96
C GLY A 157 -1.30 -12.15 -1.62
N VAL A 158 -0.34 -11.55 -0.92
CA VAL A 158 -0.55 -10.83 0.33
C VAL A 158 0.14 -9.48 0.22
N GLY A 159 -0.62 -8.42 -0.01
CA GLY A 159 -0.14 -7.06 -0.20
C GLY A 159 -0.43 -6.17 1.00
N VAL A 160 0.56 -5.39 1.40
CA VAL A 160 0.41 -4.26 2.30
C VAL A 160 0.74 -2.99 1.53
N SER A 161 -0.13 -2.00 1.63
CA SER A 161 0.09 -0.67 1.08
C SER A 161 -0.04 0.35 2.19
N VAL A 162 0.87 1.32 2.24
CA VAL A 162 0.85 2.48 3.13
C VAL A 162 1.10 3.70 2.25
N VAL A 163 0.07 4.48 1.99
CA VAL A 163 0.07 5.54 0.99
C VAL A 163 -0.20 6.86 1.68
N TYR A 164 0.63 7.84 1.35
CA TYR A 164 0.39 9.25 1.65
C TYR A 164 0.13 9.98 0.32
N GLY A 165 -0.55 11.12 0.41
CA GLY A 165 -0.70 12.00 -0.73
C GLY A 165 -1.63 13.16 -0.44
N THR A 166 -1.99 13.86 -1.51
CA THR A 166 -2.83 15.06 -1.44
C THR A 166 -4.04 14.89 -2.35
N LEU A 167 -5.23 15.04 -1.80
CA LEU A 167 -6.48 15.08 -2.55
C LEU A 167 -6.71 16.50 -3.07
N PRO A 168 -6.82 16.73 -4.38
CA PRO A 168 -7.25 18.02 -4.90
C PRO A 168 -8.75 18.21 -4.69
N LYS A 169 -9.22 19.46 -4.61
CA LYS A 169 -10.64 19.83 -4.41
C LYS A 169 -11.67 19.03 -5.21
N PRO A 170 -11.49 18.72 -6.52
CA PRO A 170 -12.44 17.87 -7.25
C PRO A 170 -12.54 16.44 -6.72
N ALA A 171 -11.42 15.87 -6.24
CA ALA A 171 -11.40 14.55 -5.62
C ALA A 171 -12.08 14.58 -4.25
N ILE A 172 -11.86 15.63 -3.46
CA ILE A 172 -12.54 15.84 -2.17
C ILE A 172 -14.06 15.87 -2.37
N LEU A 173 -14.55 16.68 -3.32
CA LEU A 173 -15.97 16.77 -3.67
C LEU A 173 -16.56 15.42 -4.09
N LYS A 174 -15.82 14.65 -4.90
CA LYS A 174 -16.26 13.31 -5.32
C LYS A 174 -16.32 12.33 -4.15
N MET A 175 -15.35 12.38 -3.24
CA MET A 175 -15.33 11.51 -2.06
C MET A 175 -16.47 11.86 -1.10
N ARG A 176 -16.80 13.15 -0.91
CA ARG A 176 -17.92 13.59 -0.09
C ARG A 176 -19.28 13.02 -0.48
N ALA A 177 -19.47 12.71 -1.77
CA ALA A 177 -20.71 12.08 -2.24
C ALA A 177 -21.00 10.75 -1.54
N ASN A 178 -19.96 10.03 -1.13
CA ASN A 178 -20.07 8.75 -0.42
C ASN A 178 -19.58 8.84 1.05
N HIS A 179 -18.78 9.86 1.40
CA HIS A 179 -18.15 10.01 2.72
C HIS A 179 -18.47 11.39 3.31
N LYS A 180 -19.61 11.50 4.01
CA LYS A 180 -20.20 12.80 4.41
C LYS A 180 -19.32 13.63 5.35
N ASN A 181 -18.37 13.00 6.04
CA ASN A 181 -17.53 13.65 7.06
C ASN A 181 -16.25 14.30 6.49
N ILE A 182 -15.99 14.24 5.19
CA ILE A 182 -14.80 14.85 4.59
C ILE A 182 -14.99 16.36 4.41
N ALA A 183 -14.37 17.15 5.28
CA ALA A 183 -14.38 18.62 5.30
C ALA A 183 -15.78 19.24 5.46
N ASP A 184 -15.87 20.45 6.03
CA ASP A 184 -17.17 21.13 6.18
C ASP A 184 -17.68 21.65 4.83
N GLU A 185 -19.00 21.65 4.62
CA GLU A 185 -19.64 22.04 3.35
C GLU A 185 -19.30 23.50 2.98
N ASP A 186 -19.16 24.35 3.99
CA ASP A 186 -18.87 25.78 3.86
C ASP A 186 -17.36 26.09 3.76
N ALA A 187 -16.48 25.10 3.91
CA ALA A 187 -15.02 25.29 3.99
C ALA A 187 -14.22 24.15 3.34
N ILE A 188 -14.53 23.80 2.08
CA ILE A 188 -13.76 22.79 1.34
C ILE A 188 -12.38 23.35 0.99
N PRO A 189 -11.27 22.76 1.48
CA PRO A 189 -9.94 23.24 1.17
C PRO A 189 -9.57 22.96 -0.29
N GLU A 190 -8.61 23.73 -0.82
CA GLU A 190 -8.09 23.53 -2.18
C GLU A 190 -7.35 22.18 -2.33
N SER A 191 -6.70 21.75 -1.26
CA SER A 191 -6.07 20.44 -1.15
C SER A 191 -6.18 19.90 0.27
N LEU A 192 -6.23 18.57 0.40
CA LEU A 192 -6.31 17.90 1.69
C LEU A 192 -5.32 16.73 1.72
N GLU A 193 -4.43 16.70 2.72
CA GLU A 193 -3.54 15.57 2.89
C GLU A 193 -4.32 14.34 3.34
N PHE A 194 -3.91 13.17 2.86
CA PHE A 194 -4.51 11.91 3.26
C PHE A 194 -3.48 10.82 3.49
N PHE A 195 -3.92 9.86 4.29
CA PHE A 195 -3.25 8.61 4.59
C PHE A 195 -4.20 7.45 4.28
N ALA A 196 -3.67 6.40 3.67
CA ALA A 196 -4.36 5.13 3.51
C ALA A 196 -3.41 3.98 3.79
N ALA A 197 -3.77 3.08 4.70
CA ALA A 197 -3.05 1.84 4.92
C ALA A 197 -3.98 0.65 4.91
N GLY A 198 -3.53 -0.47 4.37
CA GLY A 198 -4.33 -1.68 4.38
C GLY A 198 -3.55 -2.92 4.00
N LEU A 199 -4.12 -4.06 4.41
CA LEU A 199 -3.72 -5.39 3.97
C LEU A 199 -4.80 -5.92 3.04
N SER A 200 -4.38 -6.41 1.88
CA SER A 200 -5.24 -7.11 0.92
C SER A 200 -4.61 -8.45 0.57
N LEU A 201 -5.41 -9.52 0.53
CA LEU A 201 -4.95 -10.83 0.10
C LEU A 201 -5.95 -11.53 -0.79
N VAL A 202 -5.42 -12.32 -1.70
CA VAL A 202 -6.18 -13.30 -2.49
C VAL A 202 -5.35 -14.58 -2.57
N VAL A 203 -5.98 -15.71 -2.28
CA VAL A 203 -5.33 -17.02 -2.36
C VAL A 203 -6.14 -17.93 -3.27
N HIS A 204 -5.50 -18.47 -4.30
CA HIS A 204 -6.07 -19.44 -5.24
C HIS A 204 -5.42 -20.81 -5.04
N PRO A 205 -6.07 -21.74 -4.33
CA PRO A 205 -5.59 -23.11 -4.22
C PRO A 205 -5.53 -23.81 -5.58
N LYS A 206 -4.58 -24.74 -5.70
CA LYS A 206 -4.40 -25.61 -6.87
C LYS A 206 -5.49 -26.68 -6.94
N ASN A 207 -5.91 -27.22 -5.79
CA ASN A 207 -6.94 -28.26 -5.72
C ASN A 207 -8.35 -27.65 -5.84
N PRO A 208 -9.22 -28.11 -6.75
CA PRO A 208 -10.60 -27.63 -6.91
C PRO A 208 -11.47 -27.73 -5.65
N MET A 209 -11.14 -28.62 -4.73
CA MET A 209 -11.86 -28.81 -3.47
C MET A 209 -11.54 -27.73 -2.44
N ALA A 210 -10.39 -27.06 -2.57
CA ALA A 210 -9.99 -25.97 -1.68
C ALA A 210 -10.48 -24.61 -2.24
N PRO A 211 -11.24 -23.83 -1.46
CA PRO A 211 -11.85 -22.60 -1.96
C PRO A 211 -10.82 -21.48 -2.15
N THR A 212 -11.05 -20.60 -3.13
CA THR A 212 -10.37 -19.29 -3.15
C THR A 212 -10.87 -18.44 -1.99
N VAL A 213 -10.01 -17.62 -1.40
CA VAL A 213 -10.39 -16.64 -0.38
C VAL A 213 -9.85 -15.26 -0.73
N HIS A 214 -10.63 -14.24 -0.40
CA HIS A 214 -10.22 -12.85 -0.46
C HIS A 214 -10.45 -12.19 0.91
N LEU A 215 -9.57 -11.25 1.25
CA LEU A 215 -9.71 -10.41 2.43
C LEU A 215 -9.07 -9.06 2.18
N ASN A 216 -9.71 -8.02 2.70
CA ASN A 216 -9.18 -6.66 2.71
C ASN A 216 -9.51 -6.00 4.05
N TYR A 217 -8.55 -5.38 4.71
CA TYR A 217 -8.80 -4.48 5.83
C TYR A 217 -7.94 -3.24 5.68
N ARG A 218 -8.58 -2.07 5.72
CA ARG A 218 -7.95 -0.78 5.44
C ARG A 218 -8.45 0.30 6.38
N TYR A 219 -7.61 1.30 6.54
CA TYR A 219 -7.88 2.55 7.23
C TYR A 219 -7.58 3.70 6.28
N PHE A 220 -8.46 4.68 6.28
CA PHE A 220 -8.28 5.93 5.58
C PHE A 220 -8.42 7.08 6.57
N GLU A 221 -7.59 8.10 6.43
CA GLU A 221 -7.65 9.31 7.24
C GLU A 221 -7.19 10.52 6.43
N THR A 222 -7.92 11.63 6.52
CA THR A 222 -7.45 12.94 6.06
C THR A 222 -6.77 13.69 7.20
N ALA A 223 -5.76 14.51 6.90
CA ALA A 223 -5.14 15.37 7.90
C ALA A 223 -5.54 16.84 7.71
N LYS A 224 -5.67 17.57 8.82
CA LYS A 224 -5.81 19.03 8.85
C LYS A 224 -4.44 19.69 8.61
N GLU A 225 -4.41 21.00 8.39
CA GLU A 225 -3.18 21.76 8.12
C GLU A 225 -2.12 21.66 9.23
N ASP A 226 -2.55 21.39 10.48
CA ASP A 226 -1.67 21.19 11.63
C ASP A 226 -1.18 19.73 11.79
N GLY A 227 -1.50 18.85 10.83
CA GLY A 227 -1.19 17.42 10.86
C GLY A 227 -2.10 16.58 11.78
N SER A 228 -3.07 17.22 12.45
CA SER A 228 -4.06 16.52 13.26
C SER A 228 -5.10 15.77 12.42
N SER A 229 -5.77 14.82 13.05
CA SER A 229 -6.75 13.95 12.40
C SER A 229 -7.98 14.73 11.93
N GLY A 230 -8.36 14.55 10.66
CA GLY A 230 -9.61 15.00 10.07
C GLY A 230 -10.64 13.87 10.00
N ALA A 231 -11.27 13.69 8.84
CA ALA A 231 -12.18 12.57 8.58
C ALA A 231 -11.41 11.26 8.50
N TRP A 232 -11.98 10.19 9.05
CA TRP A 232 -11.37 8.86 9.02
C TRP A 232 -12.44 7.77 8.96
N TRP A 233 -12.08 6.62 8.41
CA TRP A 233 -12.93 5.44 8.45
C TRP A 233 -12.11 4.16 8.24
N PHE A 234 -12.68 3.06 8.70
CA PHE A 234 -12.25 1.72 8.35
C PHE A 234 -13.13 1.13 7.25
N GLY A 235 -12.53 0.31 6.41
CA GLY A 235 -13.23 -0.49 5.42
C GLY A 235 -12.59 -1.87 5.32
N GLY A 236 -13.35 -2.85 4.85
CA GLY A 236 -12.81 -4.18 4.72
C GLY A 236 -13.85 -5.29 4.62
N GLY A 237 -13.37 -6.50 4.88
CA GLY A 237 -14.15 -7.71 4.77
C GLY A 237 -13.32 -8.92 4.38
N CYS A 238 -13.99 -10.05 4.36
CA CYS A 238 -13.44 -11.30 3.85
C CYS A 238 -14.57 -12.12 3.23
N ASP A 239 -14.25 -12.89 2.19
CA ASP A 239 -15.23 -13.72 1.50
C ASP A 239 -14.60 -14.99 0.93
N LEU A 240 -15.43 -16.04 0.82
CA LEU A 240 -15.01 -17.37 0.39
C LEU A 240 -15.63 -17.72 -0.98
N THR A 241 -14.79 -18.17 -1.90
CA THR A 241 -15.16 -18.52 -3.28
C THR A 241 -14.82 -19.99 -3.59
N PRO A 242 -15.67 -20.95 -3.19
CA PRO A 242 -15.48 -22.36 -3.53
C PRO A 242 -15.74 -22.65 -5.01
N SER A 243 -15.04 -23.64 -5.56
CA SER A 243 -15.46 -24.29 -6.81
C SER A 243 -16.41 -25.46 -6.55
N TYR A 244 -16.24 -26.15 -5.43
CA TYR A 244 -17.19 -27.14 -4.94
C TYR A 244 -17.70 -26.77 -3.56
N LEU A 245 -19.02 -26.81 -3.37
CA LEU A 245 -19.63 -26.44 -2.11
C LEU A 245 -19.53 -27.57 -1.08
N PHE A 246 -18.91 -27.26 0.07
CA PHE A 246 -18.93 -28.04 1.29
C PHE A 246 -19.63 -27.22 2.37
N ASP A 247 -20.77 -27.70 2.88
CA ASP A 247 -21.59 -26.94 3.83
C ASP A 247 -20.86 -26.71 5.14
N GLU A 248 -20.06 -27.69 5.57
CA GLU A 248 -19.26 -27.61 6.79
C GLU A 248 -18.17 -26.53 6.72
N ASP A 249 -17.63 -26.26 5.53
CA ASP A 249 -16.63 -25.19 5.34
C ASP A 249 -17.31 -23.82 5.32
N ALA A 250 -18.48 -23.73 4.67
CA ALA A 250 -19.28 -22.53 4.64
C ALA A 250 -19.75 -22.12 6.05
N ILE A 251 -20.30 -23.07 6.81
CA ILE A 251 -20.73 -22.86 8.20
C ILE A 251 -19.54 -22.50 9.08
N GLN A 252 -18.40 -23.19 8.97
CA GLN A 252 -17.21 -22.86 9.76
C GLN A 252 -16.71 -21.45 9.47
N PHE A 253 -16.62 -21.08 8.18
CA PHE A 253 -16.17 -19.75 7.77
C PHE A 253 -17.09 -18.66 8.30
N HIS A 254 -18.39 -18.77 8.04
CA HIS A 254 -19.37 -17.77 8.46
C HIS A 254 -19.53 -17.72 9.98
N ARG A 255 -19.42 -18.85 10.70
CA ARG A 255 -19.43 -18.87 12.17
C ARG A 255 -18.24 -18.12 12.74
N ALA A 256 -17.04 -18.39 12.26
CA ALA A 256 -15.84 -17.72 12.76
C ALA A 256 -15.87 -16.20 12.53
N VAL A 257 -16.40 -15.77 11.39
CA VAL A 257 -16.60 -14.35 11.08
C VAL A 257 -17.69 -13.74 11.97
N LYS A 258 -18.81 -14.43 12.16
CA LYS A 258 -19.88 -14.01 13.07
C LYS A 258 -19.41 -13.89 14.52
N ASP A 259 -18.63 -14.86 15.00
CA ASP A 259 -18.08 -14.84 16.36
C ASP A 259 -17.16 -13.65 16.61
N VAL A 260 -16.47 -13.15 15.57
CA VAL A 260 -15.72 -11.89 15.65
C VAL A 260 -16.68 -10.71 15.71
N CYS A 261 -17.63 -10.61 14.78
CA CYS A 261 -18.61 -9.54 14.76
C CYS A 261 -19.35 -9.42 16.10
N ASP A 262 -19.88 -10.53 16.62
CA ASP A 262 -20.68 -10.59 17.86
C ASP A 262 -19.91 -10.12 19.11
N LYS A 263 -18.56 -10.12 19.10
CA LYS A 263 -17.74 -9.58 20.20
C LYS A 263 -17.76 -8.06 20.27
N HIS A 264 -18.00 -7.41 19.13
CA HIS A 264 -17.97 -5.95 18.98
C HIS A 264 -19.39 -5.39 18.89
N ASP A 265 -20.20 -5.95 18.00
CA ASP A 265 -21.62 -5.61 17.84
C ASP A 265 -22.36 -6.76 17.13
N LYS A 266 -23.47 -7.21 17.70
CA LYS A 266 -24.29 -8.30 17.16
C LYS A 266 -24.96 -7.95 15.83
N ASP A 267 -25.13 -6.66 15.54
CA ASP A 267 -25.71 -6.19 14.29
C ASP A 267 -24.69 -6.14 13.13
N TYR A 268 -23.39 -6.28 13.42
CA TYR A 268 -22.34 -6.25 12.40
C TYR A 268 -22.47 -7.42 11.42
N TYR A 269 -22.59 -8.65 11.90
CA TYR A 269 -22.62 -9.80 10.99
C TYR A 269 -23.82 -9.77 10.04
N PRO A 270 -25.08 -9.62 10.49
CA PRO A 270 -26.23 -9.57 9.57
C PRO A 270 -26.11 -8.45 8.53
N ARG A 271 -25.65 -7.26 8.94
CA ARG A 271 -25.47 -6.10 8.05
C ARG A 271 -24.36 -6.33 7.04
N PHE A 272 -23.18 -6.73 7.50
CA PHE A 272 -21.99 -6.88 6.66
C PHE A 272 -22.06 -8.12 5.77
N LYS A 273 -22.73 -9.19 6.22
CA LYS A 273 -23.00 -10.37 5.38
C LYS A 273 -23.91 -10.02 4.23
N LYS A 274 -25.04 -9.34 4.50
CA LYS A 274 -25.94 -8.87 3.45
C LYS A 274 -25.21 -7.96 2.45
N TRP A 275 -24.39 -7.03 2.95
CA TRP A 275 -23.60 -6.18 2.07
C TRP A 275 -22.58 -6.97 1.25
N CYS A 276 -21.97 -8.02 1.81
CA CYS A 276 -21.07 -8.91 1.09
C CYS A 276 -21.78 -9.62 -0.08
N ASP A 277 -22.99 -10.13 0.15
CA ASP A 277 -23.80 -10.80 -0.88
C ASP A 277 -24.17 -9.85 -2.03
N GLU A 278 -24.46 -8.59 -1.70
CA GLU A 278 -24.80 -7.55 -2.68
C GLU A 278 -23.58 -7.01 -3.43
N TYR A 279 -22.44 -6.87 -2.75
CA TYR A 279 -21.21 -6.31 -3.32
C TYR A 279 -20.57 -7.29 -4.29
N PHE A 280 -20.39 -8.55 -3.90
CA PHE A 280 -19.70 -9.57 -4.70
C PHE A 280 -20.64 -10.28 -5.68
N TYR A 281 -21.46 -9.53 -6.41
CA TYR A 281 -22.45 -10.04 -7.34
C TYR A 281 -22.11 -9.72 -8.80
N ASN A 282 -21.94 -10.75 -9.63
CA ASN A 282 -21.76 -10.60 -11.07
C ASN A 282 -23.10 -10.26 -11.74
N LYS A 283 -23.45 -8.97 -11.77
CA LYS A 283 -24.74 -8.47 -12.30
C LYS A 283 -25.09 -9.01 -13.68
N HIS A 284 -24.10 -9.10 -14.57
CA HIS A 284 -24.28 -9.59 -15.94
C HIS A 284 -24.41 -11.12 -16.06
N ARG A 285 -24.16 -11.87 -14.97
CA ARG A 285 -24.37 -13.32 -14.88
C ARG A 285 -25.54 -13.71 -13.98
N GLY A 286 -26.02 -12.78 -13.15
CA GLY A 286 -27.06 -13.06 -12.17
C GLY A 286 -26.61 -14.05 -11.09
N GLU A 287 -25.34 -14.02 -10.68
CA GLU A 287 -24.81 -14.89 -9.62
C GLU A 287 -23.73 -14.17 -8.78
N ALA A 288 -23.64 -14.54 -7.50
CA ALA A 288 -22.56 -14.15 -6.61
C ALA A 288 -21.23 -14.78 -7.06
N ARG A 289 -20.12 -14.08 -6.76
CA ARG A 289 -18.75 -14.57 -7.01
C ARG A 289 -18.47 -15.84 -6.22
N GLY A 290 -18.90 -15.87 -4.96
CA GLY A 290 -18.70 -16.93 -3.99
C GLY A 290 -19.84 -16.99 -2.98
N ILE A 291 -19.62 -17.64 -1.85
CA ILE A 291 -20.64 -17.86 -0.81
C ILE A 291 -20.67 -16.74 0.25
N GLY A 292 -20.11 -15.59 -0.08
CA GLY A 292 -20.06 -14.40 0.77
C GLY A 292 -19.09 -14.53 1.95
N GLY A 293 -19.40 -13.76 2.98
CA GLY A 293 -18.59 -13.54 4.17
C GLY A 293 -19.06 -12.24 4.82
N ILE A 294 -18.16 -11.28 5.04
CA ILE A 294 -18.53 -9.92 5.45
C ILE A 294 -17.89 -8.89 4.52
N PHE A 295 -18.60 -7.79 4.29
CA PHE A 295 -18.10 -6.61 3.61
C PHE A 295 -18.63 -5.36 4.31
N PHE A 296 -17.75 -4.38 4.51
CA PHE A 296 -18.09 -3.09 5.06
C PHE A 296 -17.19 -2.00 4.50
N ASP A 297 -17.72 -0.80 4.46
CA ASP A 297 -17.01 0.43 4.17
C ASP A 297 -17.56 1.50 5.11
N ASP A 298 -16.85 2.61 5.24
CA ASP A 298 -17.33 3.79 5.97
C ASP A 298 -17.66 3.52 7.46
N LEU A 299 -16.86 2.65 8.10
CA LEU A 299 -16.93 2.51 9.56
C LEU A 299 -16.16 3.63 10.23
N ASP A 300 -16.89 4.65 10.68
CA ASP A 300 -16.37 5.86 11.32
C ASP A 300 -17.04 6.13 12.68
N GLU A 301 -16.82 7.32 13.21
CA GLU A 301 -17.36 7.82 14.49
C GLU A 301 -18.89 7.78 14.61
N SER A 302 -19.63 7.68 13.50
CA SER A 302 -21.08 7.49 13.54
C SER A 302 -21.49 6.08 13.99
N VAL A 303 -20.58 5.11 13.89
CA VAL A 303 -20.81 3.71 14.28
C VAL A 303 -20.25 3.44 15.68
N SER A 304 -19.00 3.80 15.93
CA SER A 304 -18.32 3.61 17.22
C SER A 304 -17.06 4.47 17.28
N ASP A 305 -16.49 4.67 18.47
CA ASP A 305 -15.19 5.34 18.58
C ASP A 305 -14.08 4.56 17.86
N ARG A 306 -13.03 5.30 17.50
CA ARG A 306 -11.93 4.82 16.68
C ARG A 306 -11.17 3.64 17.29
N GLU A 307 -11.07 3.57 18.62
CA GLU A 307 -10.34 2.48 19.30
C GLU A 307 -11.13 1.18 19.24
N ASN A 308 -12.44 1.24 19.50
CA ASN A 308 -13.31 0.07 19.37
C ASN A 308 -13.39 -0.44 17.92
N LEU A 309 -13.47 0.46 16.93
CA LEU A 309 -13.41 0.05 15.52
C LEU A 309 -12.06 -0.55 15.16
N PHE A 310 -10.94 0.00 15.65
CA PHE A 310 -9.63 -0.59 15.43
C PHE A 310 -9.51 -1.98 16.06
N ALA A 311 -10.05 -2.19 17.27
CA ALA A 311 -10.10 -3.49 17.91
C ALA A 311 -10.90 -4.52 17.08
N PHE A 312 -12.02 -4.09 16.48
CA PHE A 312 -12.77 -4.93 15.54
C PHE A 312 -11.92 -5.32 14.33
N ILE A 313 -11.23 -4.37 13.70
CA ILE A 313 -10.32 -4.66 12.57
C ILE A 313 -9.20 -5.60 12.98
N GLN A 314 -8.67 -5.45 14.20
CA GLN A 314 -7.63 -6.33 14.70
C GLN A 314 -8.12 -7.78 14.84
N ASP A 315 -9.28 -7.98 15.46
CA ASP A 315 -9.86 -9.32 15.62
C ASP A 315 -10.27 -9.93 14.26
N ALA A 316 -10.83 -9.11 13.37
CA ALA A 316 -11.31 -9.54 12.06
C ALA A 316 -10.17 -9.94 11.11
N LEU A 317 -9.01 -9.27 11.19
CA LEU A 317 -7.82 -9.67 10.43
C LEU A 317 -7.14 -10.91 11.06
N LYS A 318 -7.03 -10.97 12.39
CA LYS A 318 -6.43 -12.12 13.12
C LYS A 318 -7.24 -13.41 12.96
N SER A 319 -8.55 -13.32 12.71
CA SER A 319 -9.40 -14.50 12.50
C SER A 319 -9.14 -15.23 11.18
N TYR A 320 -8.45 -14.61 10.23
CA TYR A 320 -8.17 -15.21 8.92
C TYR A 320 -7.49 -16.59 9.02
N ILE A 321 -6.37 -16.65 9.74
CA ILE A 321 -5.56 -17.88 9.86
C ILE A 321 -6.38 -19.03 10.49
N PRO A 322 -6.97 -18.88 11.70
CA PRO A 322 -7.74 -19.95 12.32
C PRO A 322 -9.02 -20.30 11.55
N THR A 323 -9.50 -19.42 10.66
CA THR A 323 -10.69 -19.70 9.84
C THR A 323 -10.36 -20.46 8.56
N TYR A 324 -9.40 -19.95 7.77
CA TYR A 324 -9.14 -20.43 6.41
C TYR A 324 -8.14 -21.59 6.35
N VAL A 325 -7.08 -21.58 7.17
CA VAL A 325 -6.04 -22.63 7.13
C VAL A 325 -6.63 -24.02 7.43
N PRO A 326 -7.55 -24.21 8.40
CA PRO A 326 -8.19 -25.51 8.62
C PRO A 326 -9.02 -25.99 7.43
N ILE A 327 -9.68 -25.07 6.71
CA ILE A 327 -10.43 -25.40 5.49
C ILE A 327 -9.46 -25.92 4.43
N VAL A 328 -8.39 -25.18 4.13
CA VAL A 328 -7.40 -25.60 3.13
C VAL A 328 -6.78 -26.94 3.50
N ASN A 329 -6.38 -27.15 4.76
CA ASN A 329 -5.77 -28.41 5.19
C ASN A 329 -6.70 -29.62 5.03
N ARG A 330 -8.01 -29.43 5.18
CA ARG A 330 -9.00 -30.50 4.95
C ARG A 330 -9.16 -30.85 3.48
N ARG A 331 -8.97 -29.87 2.59
CA ARG A 331 -9.32 -30.00 1.15
C ARG A 331 -8.13 -30.20 0.22
N LYS A 332 -6.95 -29.70 0.59
CA LYS A 332 -5.78 -29.59 -0.31
C LYS A 332 -5.31 -30.94 -0.89
N ASP A 333 -5.48 -32.04 -0.16
CA ASP A 333 -5.02 -33.37 -0.55
C ASP A 333 -6.14 -34.27 -1.11
N MET A 334 -7.37 -33.76 -1.27
CA MET A 334 -8.46 -34.54 -1.83
C MET A 334 -8.19 -34.90 -3.31
N PRO A 335 -8.46 -36.14 -3.76
CA PRO A 335 -8.37 -36.45 -5.18
C PRO A 335 -9.37 -35.62 -5.97
N PHE A 336 -9.01 -35.25 -7.19
CA PHE A 336 -9.90 -34.57 -8.12
C PHE A 336 -9.72 -35.08 -9.55
N THR A 337 -10.74 -34.94 -10.38
CA THR A 337 -10.70 -35.30 -11.81
C THR A 337 -10.35 -34.10 -12.69
N GLU A 338 -9.99 -34.36 -13.95
CA GLU A 338 -9.76 -33.28 -14.93
C GLU A 338 -11.02 -32.44 -15.16
N GLN A 339 -12.22 -33.04 -15.11
CA GLN A 339 -13.48 -32.31 -15.20
C GLN A 339 -13.67 -31.36 -14.01
N GLU A 340 -13.31 -31.80 -12.79
CA GLU A 340 -13.38 -30.96 -11.60
C GLU A 340 -12.37 -29.81 -11.66
N LYS A 341 -11.18 -30.05 -12.24
CA LYS A 341 -10.18 -29.00 -12.49
C LYS A 341 -10.64 -28.01 -13.56
N GLU A 342 -11.29 -28.48 -14.62
CA GLU A 342 -11.87 -27.62 -15.64
C GLU A 342 -12.99 -26.74 -15.08
N TRP A 343 -13.87 -27.30 -14.24
CA TRP A 343 -14.88 -26.52 -13.53
C TRP A 343 -14.26 -25.41 -12.65
N GLN A 344 -13.16 -25.71 -11.94
CA GLN A 344 -12.42 -24.68 -11.21
C GLN A 344 -11.96 -23.54 -12.13
N GLN A 345 -11.48 -23.84 -13.35
CA GLN A 345 -11.08 -22.80 -14.31
C GLN A 345 -12.24 -21.93 -14.78
N ILE A 346 -13.43 -22.53 -14.98
CA ILE A 346 -14.66 -21.81 -15.32
C ILE A 346 -15.08 -20.89 -14.17
N ARG A 347 -15.05 -21.38 -12.92
CA ARG A 347 -15.35 -20.56 -11.73
C ARG A 347 -14.34 -19.42 -11.55
N ARG A 348 -13.07 -19.66 -11.81
CA ARG A 348 -12.03 -18.61 -11.82
C ARG A 348 -12.24 -17.58 -12.92
N GLY A 349 -12.78 -17.97 -14.08
CA GLY A 349 -13.25 -17.03 -15.09
C GLY A 349 -14.28 -16.04 -14.54
N LYS A 350 -15.22 -16.51 -13.69
CA LYS A 350 -16.20 -15.64 -12.99
C LYS A 350 -15.56 -14.73 -11.93
N TYR A 351 -14.49 -15.19 -11.30
CA TYR A 351 -13.70 -14.36 -10.39
C TYR A 351 -13.01 -13.22 -11.15
N VAL A 352 -12.40 -13.51 -12.31
CA VAL A 352 -11.79 -12.50 -13.19
C VAL A 352 -12.83 -11.53 -13.74
N GLU A 353 -13.99 -12.02 -14.18
CA GLU A 353 -15.12 -11.19 -14.63
C GLU A 353 -15.50 -10.17 -13.55
N PHE A 354 -15.60 -10.59 -12.28
CA PHE A 354 -15.92 -9.69 -11.19
C PHE A 354 -14.83 -8.62 -10.98
N ASN A 355 -13.58 -9.04 -10.83
CA ASN A 355 -12.49 -8.13 -10.48
C ASN A 355 -12.24 -7.07 -11.55
N LEU A 356 -12.42 -7.40 -12.84
CA LEU A 356 -12.17 -6.44 -13.92
C LEU A 356 -13.37 -5.58 -14.28
N VAL A 357 -14.60 -6.03 -13.99
CA VAL A 357 -15.83 -5.31 -14.40
C VAL A 357 -16.48 -4.56 -13.24
N HIS A 358 -16.53 -5.15 -12.04
CA HIS A 358 -17.34 -4.64 -10.93
C HIS A 358 -16.53 -4.15 -9.74
N ASP A 359 -15.33 -4.68 -9.51
CA ASP A 359 -14.58 -4.36 -8.30
C ASP A 359 -14.09 -2.90 -8.29
N ARG A 360 -14.60 -2.11 -7.33
CA ARG A 360 -14.26 -0.71 -7.15
C ARG A 360 -12.77 -0.52 -6.84
N GLY A 361 -12.19 -1.42 -6.05
CA GLY A 361 -10.79 -1.35 -5.63
C GLY A 361 -9.82 -1.51 -6.80
N THR A 362 -10.04 -2.54 -7.63
CA THR A 362 -9.26 -2.80 -8.85
C THR A 362 -9.39 -1.65 -9.85
N ALA A 363 -10.62 -1.18 -10.12
CA ALA A 363 -10.85 -0.06 -11.03
C ALA A 363 -10.18 1.22 -10.53
N PHE A 364 -10.30 1.56 -9.24
CA PHE A 364 -9.65 2.73 -8.66
C PHE A 364 -8.12 2.63 -8.76
N GLY A 365 -7.54 1.49 -8.40
CA GLY A 365 -6.11 1.26 -8.46
C GLY A 365 -5.54 1.42 -9.87
N LEU A 366 -6.17 0.82 -10.88
CA LEU A 366 -5.68 0.90 -12.28
C LEU A 366 -5.81 2.31 -12.88
N ASN A 367 -6.78 3.10 -12.41
CA ASN A 367 -6.97 4.48 -12.87
C ASN A 367 -6.16 5.50 -12.06
N THR A 368 -5.45 5.09 -11.01
CA THR A 368 -4.62 5.97 -10.18
C THR A 368 -3.22 6.09 -10.81
N PRO A 369 -2.77 7.29 -11.22
CA PRO A 369 -1.43 7.48 -11.76
C PRO A 369 -0.34 7.01 -10.79
N GLY A 370 0.65 6.29 -11.30
CA GLY A 370 1.78 5.79 -10.50
C GLY A 370 1.44 4.60 -9.58
N ALA A 371 0.21 4.07 -9.63
CA ALA A 371 -0.14 2.86 -8.90
C ALA A 371 0.60 1.64 -9.47
N ARG A 372 1.01 0.74 -8.58
CA ARG A 372 1.73 -0.48 -8.96
C ARG A 372 0.75 -1.52 -9.50
N VAL A 373 0.60 -1.56 -10.82
CA VAL A 373 -0.32 -2.47 -11.55
C VAL A 373 -0.14 -3.93 -11.12
N GLU A 374 1.11 -4.41 -11.00
CA GLU A 374 1.40 -5.79 -10.56
C GLU A 374 0.88 -6.10 -9.15
N SER A 375 0.84 -5.13 -8.25
CA SER A 375 0.24 -5.31 -6.91
C SER A 375 -1.28 -5.39 -6.97
N ILE A 376 -1.92 -4.70 -7.93
CA ILE A 376 -3.37 -4.69 -8.11
C ILE A 376 -3.83 -6.00 -8.74
N LEU A 377 -3.15 -6.43 -9.81
CA LEU A 377 -3.51 -7.63 -10.58
C LEU A 377 -3.00 -8.94 -9.96
N MET A 378 -2.31 -8.86 -8.83
CA MET A 378 -2.00 -10.00 -7.97
C MET A 378 -3.25 -10.82 -7.60
N SER A 379 -4.41 -10.16 -7.54
CA SER A 379 -5.71 -10.79 -7.28
C SER A 379 -6.20 -11.75 -8.37
N LEU A 380 -5.63 -11.71 -9.58
CA LEU A 380 -6.04 -12.59 -10.66
C LEU A 380 -5.41 -13.99 -10.50
N PRO A 381 -6.15 -15.08 -10.77
CA PRO A 381 -5.61 -16.44 -10.73
C PRO A 381 -4.54 -16.65 -11.80
N LEU A 382 -3.73 -17.70 -11.64
CA LEU A 382 -2.71 -18.05 -12.65
C LEU A 382 -3.37 -18.47 -13.98
N THR A 383 -4.46 -19.23 -13.88
CA THR A 383 -5.25 -19.71 -15.03
C THR A 383 -6.74 -19.53 -14.78
N ALA A 384 -7.47 -19.32 -15.86
CA ALA A 384 -8.93 -19.24 -15.92
C ALA A 384 -9.42 -19.69 -17.30
N SER A 385 -10.70 -20.04 -17.44
CA SER A 385 -11.27 -20.47 -18.71
C SER A 385 -12.67 -19.91 -18.92
N TRP A 386 -13.00 -19.65 -20.19
CA TRP A 386 -14.32 -19.23 -20.64
C TRP A 386 -14.81 -20.18 -21.71
N LYS A 387 -15.94 -20.84 -21.43
CA LYS A 387 -16.64 -21.70 -22.40
C LYS A 387 -17.93 -21.02 -22.84
N TYR A 388 -18.16 -21.02 -24.15
CA TYR A 388 -19.36 -20.45 -24.73
C TYR A 388 -20.61 -21.22 -24.26
N MET A 389 -21.60 -20.51 -23.70
CA MET A 389 -22.88 -21.06 -23.25
C MET A 389 -22.76 -22.30 -22.33
N TYR A 390 -21.71 -22.36 -21.52
CA TYR A 390 -21.53 -23.47 -20.58
C TYR A 390 -22.52 -23.39 -19.42
N GLU A 391 -23.26 -24.47 -19.22
CA GLU A 391 -24.08 -24.71 -18.04
C GLU A 391 -23.67 -26.05 -17.41
N PRO A 392 -23.57 -26.13 -16.07
CA PRO A 392 -23.25 -27.38 -15.41
C PRO A 392 -24.40 -28.39 -15.56
N GLU A 393 -24.07 -29.67 -15.60
CA GLU A 393 -25.05 -30.76 -15.71
C GLU A 393 -26.11 -30.66 -14.59
N PRO A 394 -27.42 -30.82 -14.88
CA PRO A 394 -28.45 -30.78 -13.86
C PRO A 394 -28.20 -31.78 -12.73
N LYS A 395 -28.48 -31.39 -11.49
CA LYS A 395 -28.28 -32.21 -10.27
C LYS A 395 -26.82 -32.59 -9.97
N SER A 396 -25.85 -32.00 -10.67
CA SER A 396 -24.42 -32.11 -10.35
C SER A 396 -24.03 -31.28 -9.12
N ARG A 397 -22.80 -31.46 -8.63
CA ARG A 397 -22.24 -30.65 -7.53
C ARG A 397 -22.00 -29.21 -7.97
N GLU A 398 -21.68 -29.02 -9.23
CA GLU A 398 -21.45 -27.76 -9.92
C GLU A 398 -22.75 -26.97 -10.02
N ALA A 399 -23.84 -27.61 -10.45
CA ALA A 399 -25.17 -27.01 -10.48
C ALA A 399 -25.65 -26.59 -9.08
N ARG A 400 -25.40 -27.43 -8.05
CA ARG A 400 -25.70 -27.11 -6.65
C ARG A 400 -24.98 -25.85 -6.18
N LEU A 401 -23.71 -25.66 -6.54
CA LEU A 401 -23.01 -24.42 -6.22
C LEU A 401 -23.68 -23.23 -6.91
N VAL A 402 -23.92 -23.32 -8.23
CA VAL A 402 -24.51 -22.20 -9.01
C VAL A 402 -25.86 -21.78 -8.46
N GLU A 403 -26.71 -22.72 -8.00
CA GLU A 403 -27.99 -22.40 -7.37
C GLU A 403 -27.83 -21.51 -6.13
N VAL A 404 -26.85 -21.82 -5.27
CA VAL A 404 -26.52 -21.02 -4.07
C VAL A 404 -25.92 -19.67 -4.45
N LEU A 405 -25.13 -19.61 -5.53
CA LEU A 405 -24.56 -18.35 -5.99
C LEU A 405 -25.64 -17.42 -6.59
N ARG A 406 -26.64 -17.97 -7.28
CA ARG A 406 -27.79 -17.20 -7.77
C ARG A 406 -28.71 -16.75 -6.65
N ASN A 407 -28.79 -17.52 -5.57
CA ASN A 407 -29.65 -17.26 -4.42
C ASN A 407 -28.82 -17.37 -3.12
N PRO A 408 -28.07 -16.32 -2.75
CA PRO A 408 -27.35 -16.29 -1.48
C PRO A 408 -28.25 -16.69 -0.32
N LYS A 409 -27.74 -17.54 0.58
CA LYS A 409 -28.49 -18.06 1.72
C LYS A 409 -27.79 -17.74 3.03
N GLU A 410 -28.47 -17.94 4.15
CA GLU A 410 -27.86 -17.87 5.47
C GLU A 410 -27.12 -19.17 5.80
N TRP A 411 -25.96 -19.02 6.43
CA TRP A 411 -25.10 -20.15 6.82
C TRP A 411 -25.06 -20.40 8.32
N VAL A 412 -25.33 -19.39 9.15
CA VAL A 412 -25.26 -19.44 10.63
C VAL A 412 -26.32 -18.60 11.31
#